data_AF-A0A2G5X4R9-F1
#
_entry.id   AF-A0A2G5X4R9-F1
#
_cell.length_a   1.000
_cell.length_b   1.000
_cell.length_c   1.000
_cell.angle_alpha   90.00
_cell.angle_beta   90.00
_cell.angle_gamma   90.00
#
_symmetry.space_group_name_H-M   'P 1'
#
loop_
_entity.id
_entity.type
_entity.pdbx_description
1 polymer ?
#
loop_
_entity_poly.entity_id
_entity_poly.type
_entity_poly.pdbx_seq_one_letter_code
_entity_poly.pdbx_strand_id
1 'polypeptide(L)' 'MPIYNKLVRDLIPEIIEADGKTCVTRLLNDSQYIAEIKNRMHEELAEYEEASYIGIESFKKKVSKIYERFYSSDQ' A
#
# COMPACT_ATOMS: atom_id res chain seq x y z
N MET A 1 7.26 -1.68 18.50
CA MET A 1 7.02 -0.74 17.39
C MET A 1 7.37 -1.43 16.09
N PRO A 2 6.56 -1.30 15.03
CA PRO A 2 6.90 -1.85 13.72
C PRO A 2 8.12 -1.13 13.14
N ILE A 3 9.01 -1.89 12.49
CA ILE A 3 10.17 -1.36 11.76
C ILE A 3 9.84 -1.41 10.27
N TYR A 4 9.95 -0.28 9.59
CA TYR A 4 9.68 -0.16 8.16
C TYR A 4 10.99 0.11 7.41
N ASN A 5 11.56 -0.94 6.79
CA ASN A 5 12.78 -0.83 5.99
C ASN A 5 12.43 -0.40 4.57
N LYS A 6 12.02 0.86 4.39
CA LYS A 6 11.61 1.39 3.09
C LYS A 6 12.79 2.07 2.39
N LEU A 7 12.99 1.75 1.12
CA LEU A 7 13.85 2.55 0.26
C LEU A 7 13.19 3.92 0.05
N VAL A 8 13.76 4.95 0.69
CA VAL A 8 13.33 6.33 0.53
C VAL A 8 14.26 7.08 -0.43
N ARG A 9 13.68 7.92 -1.29
CA ARG A 9 14.39 8.89 -2.12
C ARG A 9 13.88 10.29 -1.75
N ASP A 10 14.66 11.32 -2.04
CA ASP A 10 14.30 12.73 -1.82
C ASP A 10 14.15 13.12 -0.34
N LEU A 11 13.35 14.16 -0.06
CA LEU A 11 13.21 14.80 1.26
C LEU A 11 12.26 14.04 2.22
N ILE A 12 12.08 12.73 2.04
CA ILE A 12 11.16 11.94 2.86
C ILE A 12 11.57 11.92 4.35
N PRO A 13 12.86 11.74 4.71
CA PRO A 13 13.28 11.85 6.11
C PRO A 13 12.87 13.18 6.75
N GLU A 14 13.06 14.28 6.02
CA GLU A 14 12.74 15.63 6.46
C GLU A 14 11.24 15.84 6.65
N ILE A 15 10.42 15.26 5.77
CA ILE A 15 8.95 15.26 5.92
C ILE A 15 8.53 14.46 7.17
N ILE A 16 9.13 13.30 7.42
CA ILE A 16 8.83 12.46 8.60
C ILE A 16 9.18 13.22 9.89
N GLU A 17 10.34 13.88 9.90
CA GLU A 17 10.78 14.68 11.04
C GLU A 17 9.91 15.93 11.25
N ALA A 18 9.50 16.60 10.17
CA ALA A 18 8.56 17.74 10.24
C ALA A 18 7.19 17.34 10.80
N ASP A 19 6.77 16.09 10.58
CA ASP A 19 5.58 15.48 11.16
C ASP A 19 5.74 15.09 12.64
N GLY A 20 6.89 15.38 13.27
CA GLY A 20 7.19 15.06 14.67
C GLY A 20 7.48 13.58 14.92
N LYS A 21 7.75 12.80 13.86
CA LYS A 21 8.08 11.37 13.95
C LYS A 21 9.59 11.18 13.88
N THR A 22 10.04 10.01 14.32
CA THR A 22 11.46 9.64 14.28
C THR A 22 11.72 8.61 13.18
N CYS A 23 12.81 8.80 12.44
CA CYS A 23 13.31 7.81 11.50
C CYS A 23 14.83 7.68 11.61
N VAL A 24 15.36 6.54 11.18
CA VAL A 24 16.81 6.30 11.09
C VAL A 24 17.12 5.99 9.64
N THR A 25 18.06 6.74 9.07
CA THR A 25 18.48 6.59 7.67
C THR A 25 19.90 6.05 7.59
N ARG A 26 20.21 5.33 6.51
CA ARG A 26 21.57 4.94 6.15
C ARG A 26 21.76 5.06 4.65
N LEU A 27 22.95 5.45 4.22
CA LEU A 27 23.31 5.42 2.81
C LEU A 27 23.58 3.98 2.38
N LEU A 28 23.07 3.61 1.21
CA LEU A 28 23.28 2.30 0.59
C LEU A 28 24.42 2.39 -0.42
N ASN A 29 25.21 1.31 -0.52
CA ASN A 29 26.08 1.13 -1.67
C ASN A 29 25.28 0.60 -2.88
N ASP A 30 25.90 0.57 -4.06
CA ASP A 30 25.22 0.21 -5.31
C ASP A 30 24.52 -1.16 -5.28
N SER A 31 25.16 -2.19 -4.70
CA SER A 31 24.57 -3.53 -4.65
C SER A 31 23.38 -3.59 -3.69
N GLN A 32 23.47 -2.92 -2.55
CA GLN A 32 22.37 -2.77 -1.61
C GLN A 32 21.24 -1.95 -2.22
N TYR A 33 21.55 -0.87 -2.92
CA TYR A 33 20.56 -0.03 -3.59
C TYR A 33 19.77 -0.81 -4.64
N ILE A 34 20.45 -1.60 -5.48
CA ILE A 34 19.81 -2.46 -6.49
C ILE A 34 18.92 -3.53 -5.83
N ALA A 35 19.32 -4.07 -4.67
CA ALA A 35 18.49 -5.02 -3.95
C ALA A 35 17.22 -4.35 -3.39
N GLU A 36 17.38 -3.21 -2.70
CA GLU A 36 16.27 -2.52 -2.06
C GLU A 36 15.29 -1.90 -3.07
N ILE A 37 15.75 -1.45 -4.24
CA ILE A 37 14.85 -0.94 -5.28
C ILE A 37 13.94 -2.03 -5.85
N LYS A 38 14.47 -3.25 -6.02
CA LYS A 38 13.67 -4.41 -6.46
C LYS A 38 12.65 -4.81 -5.40
N ASN A 39 13.05 -4.83 -4.13
CA ASN A 39 12.13 -5.10 -3.02
C ASN A 39 11.00 -4.07 -2.99
N ARG A 40 11.35 -2.78 -3.12
CA ARG A 40 10.35 -1.70 -3.12
C ARG A 40 9.37 -1.83 -4.29
N MET A 41 9.84 -2.17 -5.49
CA MET A 41 8.97 -2.38 -6.65
C MET A 41 7.97 -3.52 -6.43
N HIS A 42 8.39 -4.63 -5.82
CA HIS A 42 7.48 -5.73 -5.52
C HIS A 42 6.47 -5.38 -4.42
N GLU A 43 6.88 -4.63 -3.38
CA GLU A 43 5.98 -4.13 -2.33
C GLU A 43 4.87 -3.25 -2.94
N GLU A 44 5.24 -2.26 -3.75
CA GLU A 44 4.29 -1.35 -4.40
C GLU A 44 3.34 -2.08 -5.37
N LEU A 45 3.85 -3.08 -6.11
CA LEU A 45 3.01 -3.89 -6.99
C LEU A 45 1.99 -4.71 -6.20
N ALA A 46 2.42 -5.33 -5.10
CA ALA A 46 1.52 -6.10 -4.24
C ALA A 46 0.45 -5.20 -3.60
N GLU A 47 0.82 -4.00 -3.13
CA GLU A 47 -0.13 -3.01 -2.62
C GLU A 47 -1.15 -2.58 -3.69
N TYR A 48 -0.70 -2.38 -4.94
CA TYR A 48 -1.58 -2.09 -6.07
C TYR A 48 -2.56 -3.23 -6.39
N GLU A 49 -2.06 -4.47 -6.43
CA GLU A 49 -2.89 -5.65 -6.69
C GLU A 49 -3.92 -5.88 -5.59
N GLU A 50 -3.52 -5.71 -4.32
CA GLU A 50 -4.42 -5.80 -3.18
C GLU A 50 -5.48 -4.70 -3.21
N ALA A 51 -5.11 -3.45 -3.51
CA ALA A 51 -6.06 -2.35 -3.66
C ALA A 51 -7.07 -2.62 -4.79
N SER A 52 -6.61 -3.18 -5.92
CA SER A 52 -7.47 -3.59 -7.03
C SER A 52 -8.42 -4.72 -6.62
N TYR A 53 -7.92 -5.73 -5.91
CA TYR A 53 -8.73 -6.85 -5.42
C TYR A 53 -9.79 -6.39 -4.42
N ILE A 54 -9.43 -5.57 -3.42
CA ILE A 54 -10.36 -4.99 -2.45
C ILE A 54 -11.42 -4.14 -3.17
N GLY A 55 -11.02 -3.35 -4.16
CA GLY A 55 -11.93 -2.59 -5.01
C GLY A 55 -12.98 -3.47 -5.69
N ILE A 56 -12.53 -4.57 -6.32
CA ILE A 56 -13.40 -5.55 -6.99
C ILE A 56 -14.35 -6.22 -6.00
N GLU A 57 -13.88 -6.67 -4.84
CA GLU A 57 -14.73 -7.33 -3.84
C GLU A 57 -15.74 -6.38 -3.21
N SER A 58 -15.33 -5.13 -2.93
CA SER A 58 -16.24 -4.10 -2.44
C SER A 58 -17.35 -3.78 -3.45
N PHE A 59 -17.02 -3.74 -4.74
CA PHE A 59 -17.98 -3.57 -5.82
C PHE A 59 -18.93 -4.77 -5.94
N LYS A 60 -18.40 -6.01 -5.96
CA LYS A 60 -19.22 -7.24 -5.98
C LYS A 60 -20.21 -7.27 -4.83
N LYS A 61 -19.78 -6.95 -3.61
CA LYS A 61 -20.64 -6.89 -2.42
C LYS A 61 -21.75 -5.85 -2.56
N LYS A 62 -21.45 -4.69 -3.16
CA LYS A 62 -22.45 -3.64 -3.42
C LYS A 62 -23.50 -4.12 -4.43
N VAL A 63 -23.08 -4.77 -5.51
CA VAL A 63 -23.99 -5.33 -6.52
C VAL A 63 -24.86 -6.45 -5.94
N SER A 64 -24.28 -7.37 -5.17
CA SER A 64 -25.03 -8.46 -4.52
C SER A 64 -26.11 -7.94 -3.57
N LYS A 65 -25.80 -6.94 -2.73
CA LYS A 65 -26.81 -6.28 -1.87
C LYS A 65 -27.94 -5.61 -2.66
N ILE A 66 -27.61 -5.03 -3.82
CA ILE A 66 -28.60 -4.42 -4.71
C ILE A 66 -29.53 -5.52 -5.26
N TYR A 67 -28.96 -6.62 -5.74
CA TYR A 67 -29.71 -7.76 -6.27
C TYR A 67 -30.67 -8.34 -5.22
N GLU A 68 -30.18 -8.63 -4.00
CA GLU A 68 -31.02 -9.10 -2.89
C GLU A 68 -32.18 -8.14 -2.62
N ARG A 69 -31.92 -6.83 -2.58
CA ARG A 69 -32.97 -5.84 -2.35
C ARG A 69 -34.04 -5.84 -3.44
N PHE A 70 -33.65 -5.97 -4.71
CA PHE A 70 -34.62 -6.03 -5.82
C PHE A 70 -35.44 -7.31 -5.79
N TYR A 71 -34.83 -8.46 -5.54
CA TYR A 71 -35.53 -9.76 -5.58
C TYR A 71 -36.27 -10.11 -4.28
N SER A 72 -35.97 -9.47 -3.16
CA SER A 72 -36.75 -9.57 -1.92
C SER A 72 -37.95 -8.62 -1.87
N SER A 73 -38.16 -7.79 -2.90
CA SER A 73 -39.30 -6.86 -2.99
C SER A 73 -40.50 -7.42 -3.77
N ASP A 74 -40.32 -8.58 -4.43
CA ASP A 74 -41.33 -9.28 -5.23
C ASP A 74 -41.93 -10.52 -4.51
N GLN A 75 -41.69 -10.66 -3.18
CA GLN A 75 -42.34 -11.61 -2.27
C GLN A 75 -43.09 -10.85 -1.18
#